data_AF-A0A2G2BZF0-F1
#
_entry.id   AF-A0A2G2BZF0-F1
#
_cell.length_a   1.000
_cell.length_b   1.000
_cell.length_c   1.000
_cell.angle_alpha   90.00
_cell.angle_beta   90.00
_cell.angle_gamma   90.00
#
_symmetry.space_group_name_H-M   'P 1'
#
loop_
_entity.id
_entity.type
_entity.pdbx_description
1 polymer ?
#
loop_
_entity_poly.entity_id
_entity_poly.type
_entity_poly.pdbx_seq_one_letter_code
_entity_poly.pdbx_strand_id
1 'polypeptide(L)' 'DSASADVNAEFTVSIDDGSSFELEPVTRTTTGPDGQSKNIIVAPSDYTQLRWVPENGIQPGQVLEYRYRVKVQ' A
#
# COMPACT_ATOMS: atom_id res chain seq x y z
N ASP A 1 6.81 7.04 7.22
CA ASP A 1 6.41 5.89 6.39
C ASP A 1 6.09 4.69 7.24
N SER A 2 5.00 4.01 6.85
CA SER A 2 4.59 2.71 7.39
C SER A 2 5.49 1.57 6.90
N ALA A 3 6.09 1.73 5.71
CA ALA A 3 6.96 0.78 5.06
C ALA A 3 8.43 1.22 5.10
N SER A 4 9.33 0.23 5.20
CA SER A 4 10.78 0.41 5.16
C SER A 4 11.41 -0.79 4.47
N ALA A 5 12.44 -0.56 3.67
CA ALA A 5 13.19 -1.60 2.97
C ALA A 5 14.68 -1.25 2.98
N ASP A 6 15.55 -2.26 3.00
CA ASP A 6 17.01 -2.08 2.94
C ASP A 6 17.51 -1.57 1.58
N VAL A 7 16.67 -1.67 0.55
CA VAL A 7 16.94 -1.21 -0.82
C VAL A 7 15.82 -0.29 -1.28
N ASN A 8 16.10 0.49 -2.33
CA ASN A 8 15.03 1.25 -2.98
C ASN A 8 14.00 0.30 -3.58
N ALA A 9 12.78 0.37 -3.05
CA ALA A 9 11.67 -0.47 -3.45
C ALA A 9 10.38 0.33 -3.35
N GLU A 10 9.57 0.27 -4.41
CA GLU A 10 8.26 0.87 -4.41
C GLU A 10 7.31 0.03 -3.55
N PHE A 11 6.74 0.66 -2.53
CA PHE A 11 5.74 0.04 -1.68
C PHE A 11 4.33 0.42 -2.16
N THR A 12 3.52 -0.59 -2.47
CA THR A 12 2.14 -0.44 -2.92
C THR A 12 1.21 -1.39 -2.18
N VAL A 13 -0.08 -1.07 -2.16
CA VAL A 13 -1.12 -1.87 -1.52
C VAL A 13 -2.26 -2.13 -2.50
N SER A 14 -2.97 -3.24 -2.31
CA SER A 14 -4.17 -3.57 -3.08
C SER A 14 -5.40 -3.58 -2.18
N ILE A 15 -6.53 -3.12 -2.72
CA ILE A 15 -7.86 -3.22 -2.08
C ILE A 15 -8.82 -4.11 -2.88
N ASP A 16 -8.32 -4.79 -3.91
CA ASP A 16 -9.10 -5.53 -4.92
C ASP A 16 -8.48 -6.92 -5.23
N ASP A 17 -8.01 -7.58 -4.16
CA ASP A 17 -7.43 -8.93 -4.19
C ASP A 17 -6.25 -9.10 -5.15
N GLY A 18 -5.46 -8.03 -5.31
CA GLY A 18 -4.26 -8.00 -6.15
C GLY A 18 -4.52 -7.73 -7.63
N SER A 19 -5.75 -7.34 -8.00
CA SER A 19 -6.07 -6.92 -9.38
C SER A 19 -5.35 -5.62 -9.74
N SER A 20 -5.22 -4.69 -8.79
CA SER A 20 -4.46 -3.46 -8.92
C SER A 20 -3.70 -3.12 -7.63
N PHE A 21 -2.73 -2.21 -7.75
CA PHE A 21 -1.86 -1.80 -6.66
C PHE A 21 -1.60 -0.30 -6.75
N GLU A 22 -1.75 0.39 -5.63
CA GLU A 22 -1.66 1.85 -5.52
C GLU A 22 -0.68 2.23 -4.39
N LEU A 23 -0.14 3.45 -4.45
CA LEU A 23 0.60 4.02 -3.33
C LEU A 23 -0.34 4.24 -2.15
N GLU A 24 0.14 3.96 -0.94
CA GLU A 24 -0.60 4.32 0.26
C GLU A 24 -0.37 5.80 0.67
N PRO A 25 -1.35 6.47 1.29
CA PRO A 25 -2.70 5.98 1.59
C PRO A 25 -3.58 5.89 0.32
N VAL A 26 -4.34 4.82 0.19
CA VAL A 26 -5.34 4.70 -0.88
C VAL A 26 -6.50 5.65 -0.58
N THR A 27 -6.87 6.48 -1.55
CA THR A 27 -8.00 7.40 -1.43
C THR A 27 -9.12 7.03 -2.38
N ARG A 28 -10.36 7.25 -1.94
CA ARG A 28 -11.57 7.04 -2.74
C ARG A 28 -12.50 8.23 -2.61
N THR A 29 -13.16 8.58 -3.70
CA THR A 29 -14.23 9.58 -3.68
C THR A 29 -15.54 8.89 -3.37
N THR A 30 -16.23 9.32 -2.32
CA THR A 30 -17.60 8.89 -2.01
C THR A 30 -18.54 10.07 -2.10
N THR A 31 -19.73 9.85 -2.65
CA THR A 31 -20.80 10.84 -2.67
C THR A 31 -21.73 10.62 -1.48
N GLY A 32 -21.98 11.68 -0.72
CA GLY A 32 -22.88 11.67 0.42
C GLY A 32 -24.35 11.74 0.01
N PRO A 33 -25.28 11.54 0.97
CA PRO A 33 -26.73 11.64 0.72
C PRO A 33 -27.19 13.03 0.25
N ASP A 34 -26.39 14.06 0.50
CA ASP A 34 -26.57 15.45 0.08
C ASP A 34 -26.03 15.74 -1.33
N GLY A 35 -25.50 14.73 -2.01
CA GLY A 35 -24.87 14.86 -3.33
C GLY A 35 -23.46 15.45 -3.30
N GLN A 36 -22.90 15.76 -2.13
CA GLN A 36 -21.53 16.26 -2.02
C GLN A 36 -20.53 15.10 -2.10
N SER A 37 -19.46 15.30 -2.87
CA SER A 37 -18.36 14.34 -2.94
C SER A 37 -17.30 14.66 -1.89
N LYS A 38 -16.81 13.63 -1.20
CA LYS A 38 -15.67 13.73 -0.28
C LYS A 38 -14.65 12.65 -0.58
N ASN A 39 -13.38 12.97 -0.37
CA ASN A 39 -12.31 11.99 -0.40
C ASN A 39 -12.20 11.32 0.97
N ILE A 40 -12.23 9.99 0.98
CA ILE A 40 -11.97 9.16 2.16
C ILE A 40 -10.65 8.42 1.97
N ILE A 41 -9.94 8.21 3.07
CA ILE A 41 -8.80 7.30 3.12
C ILE A 41 -9.36 5.91 3.38
N VAL A 42 -8.99 4.94 2.55
CA VAL A 42 -9.34 3.54 2.76
C VAL A 42 -8.61 3.04 4.00
N ALA A 43 -9.32 2.34 4.89
CA ALA A 43 -8.71 1.85 6.11
C ALA A 43 -7.69 0.76 5.78
N PRO A 44 -6.53 0.71 6.47
CA PRO A 44 -5.57 -0.37 6.25
C PRO A 44 -6.12 -1.77 6.51
N SER A 45 -7.21 -1.90 7.28
CA SER A 45 -7.94 -3.16 7.46
C SER A 45 -8.58 -3.70 6.18
N ASP A 46 -8.80 -2.81 5.21
CA ASP A 46 -9.42 -3.14 3.92
C ASP A 46 -8.37 -3.43 2.85
N TYR A 47 -7.08 -3.30 3.18
CA TYR A 47 -5.99 -3.72 2.30
C TYR A 47 -5.95 -5.25 2.25
N THR A 48 -6.02 -5.78 1.05
CA THR A 48 -6.04 -7.23 0.79
C THR A 48 -4.63 -7.78 0.59
N GLN A 49 -3.72 -6.97 0.03
CA GLN A 49 -2.33 -7.36 -0.22
C GLN A 49 -1.37 -6.17 -0.07
N LEU A 50 -0.12 -6.49 0.27
CA LEU A 50 1.01 -5.57 0.30
C LEU A 50 2.03 -6.00 -0.75
N ARG A 51 2.71 -5.04 -1.39
CA ARG A 51 3.72 -5.34 -2.41
C ARG A 51 4.90 -4.38 -2.35
N TRP A 52 6.09 -4.96 -2.31
CA TRP A 52 7.35 -4.26 -2.56
C TRP A 52 7.89 -4.65 -3.92
N VAL A 53 8.23 -3.68 -4.75
CA VAL A 53 8.91 -3.88 -6.03
C VAL A 53 10.28 -3.21 -5.94
N PRO A 54 11.38 -3.97 -5.69
CA PRO A 54 12.71 -3.38 -5.67
C PRO A 54 13.10 -2.90 -7.08
N GLU A 55 13.76 -1.75 -7.16
CA GLU A 55 14.22 -1.21 -8.46
C GLU A 55 15.20 -2.14 -9.17
N ASN A 56 15.93 -2.95 -8.39
CA ASN A 56 16.89 -3.92 -8.88
C ASN A 56 16.58 -5.31 -8.29
N GLY A 57 16.80 -6.36 -9.09
CA GLY A 57 16.63 -7.73 -8.63
C GLY A 57 17.61 -8.12 -7.51
N ILE A 58 17.18 -9.04 -6.65
CA ILE A 58 18.03 -9.62 -5.61
C ILE A 58 19.22 -10.35 -6.23
N GLN A 59 20.43 -10.08 -5.73
CA GLN A 59 21.66 -10.72 -6.20
C GLN A 59 21.92 -12.05 -5.47
N PRO A 60 22.69 -12.98 -6.06
CA PRO A 60 23.08 -14.21 -5.37
C PRO A 60 23.77 -13.92 -4.03
N GLY A 61 23.24 -14.52 -2.95
CA GLY A 61 23.77 -14.35 -1.59
C GLY A 61 23.33 -13.07 -0.87
N GLN A 62 22.55 -12.20 -1.52
CA GLN A 62 21.99 -11.01 -0.88
C GLN A 62 20.77 -11.37 -0.02
N VAL A 63 20.61 -10.68 1.10
CA VAL A 63 19.39 -10.69 1.92
C VAL A 63 18.77 -9.31 1.84
N LEU A 64 17.45 -9.25 1.63
CA LEU A 64 16.68 -8.01 1.61
C LEU A 64 15.62 -8.07 2.72
N GLU A 65 15.66 -7.12 3.65
CA GLU A 65 14.64 -6.99 4.68
C GLU A 65 13.60 -5.94 4.26
N TYR A 66 12.32 -6.32 4.37
CA TYR A 66 11.17 -5.46 4.17
C TYR A 66 10.35 -5.43 5.44
N ARG A 67 9.96 -4.24 5.89
CA ARG A 67 9.17 -4.03 7.10
C ARG A 67 7.97 -3.17 6.80
N TYR A 68 6.83 -3.54 7.39
CA TYR A 68 5.61 -2.75 7.37
C TYR A 68 5.04 -2.65 8.78
N ARG A 69 4.57 -1.45 9.14
CA ARG A 69 3.88 -1.18 10.39
C ARG A 69 2.57 -0.47 10.09
N VAL A 70 1.50 -1.06 10.59
CA VAL A 70 0.15 -0.51 10.49
C VAL A 70 -0.46 -0.36 11.87
N LYS A 71 -1.28 0.68 12.04
CA LYS A 71 -2.16 0.81 13.20
C LYS A 71 -3.58 0.48 12.73
N VAL A 72 -4.10 -0.64 13.19
CA VAL A 72 -5.51 -1.02 13.01
C VAL A 72 -6.32 -0.38 14.14
N GLN A 73 -7.50 0.15 13.83
CA GLN A 73 -8.43 0.73 14.82
C GLN A 73 -9.54 -0.26 15.16
#